data_AF-W8GLH4-F1
#
_entry.id   AF-W8GLH4-F1
#
_cell.length_a   1.000
_cell.length_b   1.000
_cell.length_c   1.000
_cell.angle_alpha   90.00
_cell.angle_beta   90.00
_cell.angle_gamma   90.00
#
_symmetry.space_group_name_H-M   'P 1'
#
loop_
_entity.id
_entity.type
_entity.pdbx_description
1 polymer ?
#
loop_
_entity_poly.entity_id
_entity_poly.type
_entity_poly.pdbx_seq_one_letter_code
_entity_poly.pdbx_strand_id
1 'polypeptide(L)'
;MHNILFLITLFPGILLLLTKWIPVLRRKSTFFQYLLCLFLITIMNCLFFRQHLVVVFSLICIFFLPFILFFVEYILVERQWKKLLTIYKKNRIIIQSIVWFPVLEEIIFRFFIYQYCELFDFNIIQYILLATFSFVIAHIFYQGVSSIVKILFSVILSILFLLTLNIFVTIIIHCIFNFLVYIVRTSKYENHHSW
;
A
#
# COMPACT_ATOMS: atom_id res chain seq x y z
N MET A 1 8.86 6.39 -23.09
CA MET A 1 8.32 5.43 -22.09
C MET A 1 8.25 6.01 -20.68
N HIS A 2 9.26 6.76 -20.23
CA HIS A 2 9.32 7.35 -18.88
C HIS A 2 8.03 8.09 -18.45
N ASN A 3 7.49 8.94 -19.34
CA ASN A 3 6.33 9.78 -19.02
C ASN A 3 5.04 8.97 -18.78
N ILE A 4 4.87 7.84 -19.46
CA ILE A 4 3.68 6.99 -19.30
C ILE A 4 3.76 6.25 -17.97
N LEU A 5 4.91 5.66 -17.64
CA LEU A 5 5.09 4.95 -16.38
C LEU A 5 5.00 5.90 -15.18
N PHE A 6 5.56 7.11 -15.31
CA PHE A 6 5.38 8.18 -14.33
C PHE A 6 3.89 8.52 -14.11
N LEU A 7 3.13 8.74 -15.18
CA LEU A 7 1.70 9.04 -15.09
C LEU A 7 0.91 7.92 -14.40
N ILE A 8 1.18 6.66 -14.74
CA ILE A 8 0.53 5.51 -14.13
C ILE A 8 0.92 5.38 -12.64
N THR A 9 2.15 5.76 -12.28
CA THR A 9 2.64 5.79 -10.89
C THR A 9 1.92 6.87 -10.08
N LEU A 10 1.71 8.07 -10.65
CA LEU A 10 0.96 9.14 -10.00
C LEU A 10 -0.53 8.80 -9.85
N PHE A 11 -1.09 8.04 -10.80
CA PHE A 11 -2.52 7.74 -10.87
C PHE A 11 -2.78 6.23 -11.05
N PRO A 12 -2.51 5.41 -10.03
CA PRO A 12 -2.69 3.96 -10.13
C PRO A 12 -4.14 3.54 -10.42
N GLY A 13 -5.11 4.41 -10.08
CA GLY A 13 -6.52 4.20 -10.37
C GLY A 13 -6.86 4.11 -11.87
N ILE A 14 -6.01 4.60 -12.77
CA ILE A 14 -6.22 4.46 -14.23
C ILE A 14 -6.26 2.97 -14.61
N LEU A 15 -5.41 2.14 -14.01
CA LEU A 15 -5.39 0.69 -14.29
C LEU A 15 -6.66 -0.03 -13.80
N LEU A 16 -7.34 0.51 -12.79
CA LEU A 16 -8.61 -0.02 -12.31
C LEU A 16 -9.70 0.06 -13.39
N LEU A 17 -9.62 1.02 -14.31
CA LEU A 17 -10.53 1.08 -15.44
C LEU A 17 -10.32 -0.10 -16.38
N LEU A 18 -9.06 -0.53 -16.57
CA LEU A 18 -8.69 -1.68 -17.41
C LEU A 18 -9.13 -3.01 -16.78
N THR A 19 -9.09 -3.15 -15.45
CA THR A 19 -9.53 -4.38 -14.77
C THR A 19 -11.01 -4.69 -14.99
N LYS A 20 -11.84 -3.68 -15.30
CA LYS A 20 -13.26 -3.86 -15.64
C LYS A 20 -13.50 -4.56 -16.97
N TRP A 21 -12.53 -4.54 -17.88
CA TRP A 21 -12.61 -5.17 -19.20
C TRP A 21 -12.24 -6.66 -19.17
N ILE A 22 -11.58 -7.13 -18.10
CA ILE A 22 -11.15 -8.51 -17.94
C ILE A 22 -12.26 -9.30 -17.19
N PRO A 23 -12.91 -10.31 -17.82
CA PRO A 23 -14.07 -10.99 -17.24
C PRO A 23 -13.81 -11.61 -15.86
N VAL A 24 -12.61 -12.15 -15.65
CA VAL A 24 -12.20 -12.80 -14.39
C VAL A 24 -12.03 -11.77 -13.27
N LEU A 25 -11.44 -10.62 -13.56
CA LEU A 25 -11.18 -9.56 -12.57
C LEU A 25 -12.44 -8.76 -12.25
N ARG A 26 -13.33 -8.56 -13.24
CA ARG A 26 -14.62 -7.88 -13.06
C ARG A 26 -15.48 -8.50 -11.94
N ARG A 27 -15.35 -9.81 -11.70
CA ARG A 27 -16.08 -10.53 -10.64
C ARG A 27 -15.48 -10.35 -9.23
N LYS A 28 -14.29 -9.77 -9.11
CA LYS A 28 -13.60 -9.54 -7.82
C LYS A 28 -13.99 -8.18 -7.25
N SER A 29 -13.83 -8.01 -5.93
CA SER A 29 -14.10 -6.72 -5.27
C SER A 29 -13.17 -5.62 -5.79
N THR A 30 -13.67 -4.39 -5.85
CA THR A 30 -12.89 -3.20 -6.23
C THR A 30 -11.66 -3.01 -5.35
N PHE A 31 -11.77 -3.36 -4.06
CA PHE A 31 -10.65 -3.39 -3.11
C PHE A 31 -9.52 -4.33 -3.57
N PHE A 32 -9.87 -5.55 -3.98
CA PHE A 32 -8.88 -6.51 -4.49
C PHE A 32 -8.30 -6.09 -5.84
N GLN A 33 -9.14 -5.57 -6.74
CA GLN A 33 -8.68 -5.10 -8.05
C GLN A 33 -7.65 -3.97 -7.92
N TYR A 34 -7.82 -3.06 -6.98
CA TYR A 34 -6.87 -1.97 -6.76
C TYR A 34 -5.58 -2.43 -6.12
N LEU A 35 -5.64 -3.37 -5.18
CA LEU A 35 -4.45 -4.01 -4.65
C LEU A 35 -3.61 -4.64 -5.77
N LEU A 36 -4.27 -5.30 -6.73
CA LEU A 36 -3.62 -5.85 -7.92
C LEU A 36 -2.98 -4.74 -8.78
N CYS A 37 -3.66 -3.60 -8.95
CA CYS A 37 -3.14 -2.45 -9.71
C CYS A 37 -1.86 -1.90 -9.05
N LEU A 38 -1.88 -1.69 -7.73
CA LEU A 38 -0.70 -1.25 -6.97
C LEU A 38 0.45 -2.25 -7.10
N PHE A 39 0.15 -3.55 -7.01
CA PHE A 39 1.16 -4.58 -7.17
C PHE A 39 1.78 -4.58 -8.57
N LEU A 40 0.97 -4.45 -9.63
CA LEU A 40 1.45 -4.36 -11.01
C LEU A 40 2.35 -3.13 -11.21
N ILE A 41 1.92 -1.97 -10.72
CA ILE A 41 2.67 -0.71 -10.84
C ILE A 41 3.99 -0.79 -10.09
N THR A 42 3.98 -1.41 -8.92
CA THR A 42 5.20 -1.68 -8.15
C THR A 42 6.17 -2.52 -8.98
N ILE A 43 5.72 -3.64 -9.55
CA ILE A 43 6.57 -4.49 -10.42
C ILE A 43 7.12 -3.71 -11.61
N MET A 44 6.26 -2.96 -12.33
CA MET A 44 6.69 -2.19 -13.49
C MET A 44 7.77 -1.17 -13.13
N ASN A 45 7.62 -0.47 -12.00
CA ASN A 45 8.63 0.47 -11.51
C ASN A 45 9.90 -0.22 -11.00
N CYS A 46 9.81 -1.37 -10.34
CA CYS A 46 10.99 -2.17 -9.96
C CYS A 46 11.81 -2.59 -11.18
N LEU A 47 11.14 -3.02 -12.27
CA LEU A 47 11.80 -3.40 -13.51
C LEU A 47 12.43 -2.21 -14.24
N PHE A 48 11.87 -1.01 -14.05
CA PHE A 48 12.37 0.23 -14.62
C PHE A 48 13.59 0.76 -13.82
N PHE A 49 13.48 0.88 -12.50
CA PHE A 49 14.53 1.32 -11.58
C PHE A 49 15.39 0.15 -11.06
N ARG A 50 15.97 -0.64 -11.99
CA ARG A 50 16.70 -1.89 -11.66
C ARG A 50 17.81 -1.73 -10.61
N GLN A 51 18.40 -0.54 -10.52
CA GLN A 51 19.47 -0.24 -9.57
C GLN A 51 19.02 -0.35 -8.10
N HIS A 52 17.71 -0.29 -7.84
CA HIS A 52 17.13 -0.38 -6.49
C HIS A 52 16.51 -1.75 -6.18
N LEU A 53 16.80 -2.79 -6.97
CA LEU A 53 16.29 -4.15 -6.72
C LEU A 53 16.66 -4.67 -5.33
N VAL A 54 17.79 -4.23 -4.75
CA VAL A 54 18.19 -4.59 -3.37
C VAL A 54 17.19 -4.04 -2.34
N VAL A 55 16.73 -2.80 -2.51
CA VAL A 55 15.71 -2.19 -1.64
C VAL A 55 14.39 -2.94 -1.77
N VAL A 56 13.99 -3.26 -3.00
CA VAL A 56 12.77 -4.04 -3.28
C VAL A 56 12.86 -5.46 -2.68
N PHE A 57 14.02 -6.11 -2.80
CA PHE A 57 14.24 -7.43 -2.22
C PHE A 57 14.20 -7.38 -0.69
N SER A 58 14.82 -6.36 -0.08
CA SER A 58 14.75 -6.15 1.37
C SER A 58 13.32 -5.91 1.87
N LEU A 59 12.49 -5.20 1.09
CA LEU A 59 11.07 -5.03 1.36
C LEU A 59 10.31 -6.36 1.29
N ILE A 60 10.53 -7.17 0.26
CA ILE A 60 9.93 -8.51 0.16
C ILE A 60 10.33 -9.36 1.36
N CYS A 61 11.62 -9.39 1.71
CA CYS A 61 12.09 -10.13 2.87
C CYS A 61 11.44 -9.64 4.16
N ILE A 62 11.44 -8.33 4.45
CA ILE A 62 10.92 -7.80 5.71
C ILE A 62 9.40 -7.98 5.84
N PHE A 63 8.64 -7.96 4.73
CA PHE A 63 7.20 -8.20 4.79
C PHE A 63 6.84 -9.68 4.78
N PHE A 64 7.47 -10.51 3.96
CA PHE A 64 7.13 -11.93 3.86
C PHE A 64 7.76 -12.77 4.97
N LEU A 65 8.95 -12.42 5.47
CA LEU A 65 9.64 -13.22 6.48
C LEU A 65 8.82 -13.35 7.78
N PRO A 66 8.20 -12.29 8.35
CA PRO A 66 7.31 -12.45 9.50
C PRO A 66 6.13 -13.39 9.22
N PHE A 67 5.53 -13.34 8.03
CA PHE A 67 4.47 -14.28 7.66
C PHE A 67 4.99 -15.71 7.53
N ILE A 68 6.18 -15.92 6.97
CA ILE A 68 6.81 -17.23 6.85
C ILE A 68 7.16 -17.78 8.23
N LEU A 69 7.76 -16.97 9.11
CA LEU A 69 8.11 -17.37 10.47
C LEU A 69 6.86 -17.70 11.28
N PHE A 70 5.84 -16.85 11.24
CA PHE A 70 4.55 -17.12 11.89
C PHE A 70 3.90 -18.39 11.34
N PHE A 71 3.95 -18.60 10.03
CA PHE A 71 3.41 -19.79 9.40
C PHE A 71 4.13 -21.05 9.91
N VAL A 72 5.46 -21.06 9.86
CA VAL A 72 6.29 -22.15 10.37
C VAL A 72 6.00 -22.42 11.85
N GLU A 73 5.99 -21.40 12.69
CA GLU A 73 5.69 -21.51 14.12
C GLU A 73 4.29 -22.11 14.36
N TYR A 74 3.27 -21.56 13.72
CA TYR A 74 1.89 -22.05 13.86
C TYR A 74 1.77 -23.53 13.45
N ILE A 75 2.46 -23.92 12.39
CA ILE A 75 2.45 -25.30 11.90
C ILE A 75 3.16 -26.24 12.86
N LEU A 76 4.29 -25.82 13.42
CA LEU A 76 5.06 -26.63 14.36
C LEU A 76 4.28 -26.82 15.67
N VAL A 77 3.60 -25.76 16.14
CA VAL A 77 2.84 -25.75 17.40
C VAL A 77 1.46 -26.42 17.25
N GLU A 78 0.64 -25.95 16.30
CA GLU A 78 -0.77 -26.38 16.18
C GLU A 78 -0.95 -27.57 15.23
N ARG A 79 0.01 -27.86 14.34
CA ARG A 79 -0.05 -28.92 13.30
C ARG A 79 -1.28 -28.87 12.39
N GLN A 80 -2.02 -27.75 12.36
CA GLN A 80 -3.31 -27.61 11.67
C GLN A 80 -3.27 -26.56 10.55
N TRP A 81 -2.56 -26.87 9.46
CA TRP A 81 -2.42 -26.01 8.28
C TRP A 81 -3.76 -25.49 7.71
N LYS A 82 -4.81 -26.33 7.72
CA LYS A 82 -6.16 -25.97 7.23
C LYS A 82 -6.83 -24.88 8.07
N LYS A 83 -6.55 -24.85 9.38
CA LYS A 83 -7.10 -23.83 10.31
C LYS A 83 -6.47 -22.47 10.01
N LEU A 84 -5.17 -22.41 9.76
CA LEU A 84 -4.47 -21.17 9.38
C LEU A 84 -4.99 -20.57 8.07
N LEU A 85 -5.21 -21.39 7.04
CA LEU A 85 -5.83 -20.95 5.79
C LEU A 85 -7.23 -20.36 6.03
N THR A 86 -7.98 -20.93 6.96
CA THR A 86 -9.33 -20.45 7.32
C THR A 86 -9.26 -19.11 8.06
N ILE A 87 -8.33 -18.96 9.01
CA ILE A 87 -8.06 -17.70 9.71
C ILE A 87 -7.65 -16.61 8.72
N TYR A 88 -6.76 -16.92 7.78
CA TYR A 88 -6.34 -15.96 6.75
C TYR A 88 -7.53 -15.55 5.87
N LYS A 89 -8.32 -16.51 5.37
CA LYS A 89 -9.50 -16.20 4.54
C LYS A 89 -10.51 -15.32 5.28
N LYS A 90 -10.73 -15.56 6.57
CA LYS A 90 -11.62 -14.77 7.43
C LYS A 90 -11.11 -13.34 7.62
N ASN A 91 -9.81 -13.17 7.83
CA ASN A 91 -9.19 -11.88 8.16
C ASN A 91 -8.54 -11.18 6.96
N ARG A 92 -8.73 -11.68 5.73
CA ARG A 92 -8.02 -11.21 4.53
C ARG A 92 -8.12 -9.69 4.31
N ILE A 93 -9.29 -9.11 4.58
CA ILE A 93 -9.55 -7.68 4.34
C ILE A 93 -8.71 -6.84 5.31
N ILE A 94 -8.65 -7.28 6.57
CA ILE A 94 -7.88 -6.62 7.63
C ILE A 94 -6.39 -6.65 7.28
N ILE A 95 -5.87 -7.83 6.95
CA ILE A 95 -4.47 -8.02 6.56
C ILE A 95 -4.13 -7.15 5.34
N GLN A 96 -5.02 -7.11 4.34
CA GLN A 96 -4.84 -6.24 3.17
C GLN A 96 -4.81 -4.76 3.55
N SER A 97 -5.75 -4.28 4.36
CA SER A 97 -5.82 -2.86 4.75
C SER A 97 -4.67 -2.40 5.67
N ILE A 98 -4.14 -3.28 6.51
CA ILE A 98 -3.15 -2.91 7.54
C ILE A 98 -1.72 -3.14 7.04
N VAL A 99 -1.52 -4.16 6.20
CA VAL A 99 -0.17 -4.53 5.74
C VAL A 99 -0.02 -4.22 4.26
N TRP A 100 -0.74 -4.94 3.39
CA TRP A 100 -0.47 -4.90 1.95
C TRP A 100 -0.66 -3.52 1.31
N PHE A 101 -1.73 -2.81 1.67
CA PHE A 101 -1.97 -1.46 1.16
C PHE A 101 -0.89 -0.47 1.60
N PRO A 102 -0.62 -0.26 2.90
CA PRO A 102 0.45 0.62 3.36
C PRO A 102 1.80 0.35 2.70
N VAL A 103 2.19 -0.91 2.56
CA VAL A 103 3.46 -1.28 1.93
C VAL A 103 3.52 -0.77 0.49
N LEU A 104 2.54 -1.15 -0.33
CA LEU A 104 2.54 -0.80 -1.74
C LEU A 104 2.35 0.71 -1.95
N GLU A 105 1.52 1.33 -1.13
CA GLU A 105 1.26 2.77 -1.19
C GLU A 105 2.52 3.57 -0.87
N GLU A 106 3.26 3.25 0.19
CA GLU A 106 4.51 3.99 0.49
C GLU A 106 5.57 3.73 -0.58
N ILE A 107 5.72 2.49 -1.07
CA ILE A 107 6.66 2.19 -2.16
C ILE A 107 6.34 3.01 -3.41
N ILE A 108 5.08 3.15 -3.78
CA ILE A 108 4.67 3.92 -4.95
C ILE A 108 4.80 5.42 -4.68
N PHE A 109 4.10 5.91 -3.65
CA PHE A 109 3.90 7.34 -3.44
C PHE A 109 5.06 8.05 -2.74
N ARG A 110 5.90 7.33 -1.99
CA ARG A 110 7.14 7.89 -1.44
C ARG A 110 8.33 7.55 -2.31
N PHE A 111 8.61 6.26 -2.46
CA PHE A 111 9.86 5.82 -3.06
C PHE A 111 9.88 6.07 -4.57
N PHE A 112 8.94 5.53 -5.35
CA PHE A 112 8.99 5.69 -6.79
C PHE A 112 8.71 7.12 -7.27
N ILE A 113 7.77 7.84 -6.64
CA ILE A 113 7.59 9.27 -6.96
C ILE A 113 8.89 10.05 -6.69
N TYR A 114 9.59 9.77 -5.58
CA TYR A 114 10.88 10.39 -5.31
C TYR A 114 11.91 10.08 -6.40
N GLN A 115 12.02 8.81 -6.82
CA GLN A 115 12.92 8.42 -7.91
C GLN A 115 12.61 9.13 -9.23
N TYR A 116 11.33 9.34 -9.56
CA TYR A 116 10.96 10.14 -10.74
C TYR A 116 11.27 11.62 -10.57
N CYS A 117 11.09 12.18 -9.37
CA CYS A 117 11.46 13.56 -9.11
C CYS A 117 12.97 13.77 -9.29
N GLU A 118 13.81 12.86 -8.79
CA GLU A 118 15.25 12.89 -9.03
C GLU A 118 15.60 12.73 -10.51
N LEU A 119 14.92 11.82 -11.23
CA LEU A 119 15.13 11.62 -12.67
C LEU A 119 14.78 12.86 -13.53
N PHE A 120 13.80 13.65 -13.10
CA PHE A 120 13.30 14.83 -13.82
C PHE A 120 13.80 16.16 -13.22
N ASP A 121 14.76 16.12 -12.29
CA ASP A 121 15.31 17.29 -11.60
C ASP A 121 14.24 18.16 -10.91
N PHE A 122 13.21 17.54 -10.34
CA PHE A 122 12.17 18.23 -9.58
C PHE A 122 12.66 18.57 -8.17
N ASN A 123 12.25 19.73 -7.68
CA ASN A 123 12.60 20.17 -6.34
C ASN A 123 11.79 19.44 -5.25
N ILE A 124 12.25 19.57 -4.00
CA ILE A 124 11.65 18.93 -2.83
C ILE A 124 10.16 19.28 -2.66
N ILE A 125 9.78 20.53 -2.94
CA ILE A 125 8.39 21.00 -2.81
C ILE A 125 7.52 20.28 -3.85
N GLN A 126 7.98 20.16 -5.09
CA GLN A 126 7.29 19.44 -6.16
C GLN A 126 7.10 17.96 -5.79
N TYR A 127 8.11 17.32 -5.22
CA TYR A 127 7.98 15.95 -4.69
C TYR A 127 6.86 15.84 -3.64
N ILE A 128 6.88 16.70 -2.61
CA ILE A 128 5.87 16.66 -1.54
C ILE A 128 4.47 16.83 -2.11
N LEU A 129 4.29 17.78 -3.04
CA LEU A 129 3.00 18.02 -3.69
C LEU A 129 2.55 16.82 -4.52
N LEU A 130 3.40 16.29 -5.39
CA LEU A 130 3.08 15.12 -6.22
C LEU A 130 2.73 13.91 -5.37
N ALA A 131 3.59 13.58 -4.39
CA ALA A 131 3.38 12.47 -3.48
C ALA A 131 2.06 12.60 -2.69
N THR A 132 1.74 13.81 -2.24
CA THR A 132 0.51 14.09 -1.47
C THR A 132 -0.74 14.03 -2.33
N PHE A 133 -0.76 14.70 -3.49
CA PHE A 133 -1.92 14.70 -4.35
C PHE A 133 -2.19 13.33 -4.93
N SER A 134 -1.16 12.61 -5.39
CA SER A 134 -1.31 11.23 -5.86
C SER A 134 -1.88 10.30 -4.80
N PHE A 135 -1.38 10.40 -3.56
CA PHE A 135 -1.88 9.61 -2.44
C PHE A 135 -3.34 9.92 -2.11
N VAL A 136 -3.72 11.19 -2.06
CA VAL A 136 -5.10 11.61 -1.73
C VAL A 136 -6.06 11.23 -2.85
N ILE A 137 -5.69 11.47 -4.11
CA ILE A 137 -6.52 11.11 -5.27
C ILE A 137 -6.76 9.60 -5.33
N ALA A 138 -5.74 8.78 -5.06
CA ALA A 138 -5.88 7.34 -4.90
C ALA A 138 -6.94 6.95 -3.85
N HIS A 139 -7.02 7.71 -2.76
CA HIS A 139 -7.98 7.47 -1.68
C HIS A 139 -9.38 8.01 -1.94
N ILE A 140 -9.54 9.04 -2.79
CA ILE A 140 -10.86 9.57 -3.17
C ILE A 140 -11.75 8.46 -3.76
N PHE A 141 -11.18 7.54 -4.55
CA PHE A 141 -11.92 6.43 -5.16
C PHE A 141 -12.60 5.50 -4.15
N TYR A 142 -12.10 5.43 -2.91
CA TYR A 142 -12.60 4.52 -1.86
C TYR A 142 -13.29 5.24 -0.71
N GLN A 143 -12.79 6.42 -0.34
CA GLN A 143 -13.22 7.15 0.86
C GLN A 143 -14.00 8.43 0.50
N GLY A 144 -14.13 8.75 -0.78
CA GLY A 144 -14.75 9.99 -1.24
C GLY A 144 -14.07 11.23 -0.67
N VAL A 145 -14.86 12.25 -0.35
CA VAL A 145 -14.38 13.55 0.14
C VAL A 145 -13.66 13.44 1.50
N SER A 146 -13.96 12.42 2.30
CA SER A 146 -13.30 12.22 3.61
C SER A 146 -11.79 11.96 3.50
N SER A 147 -11.31 11.58 2.31
CA SER A 147 -9.88 11.41 2.02
C SER A 147 -9.06 12.70 2.12
N ILE A 148 -9.68 13.88 2.10
CA ILE A 148 -8.98 15.17 2.25
C ILE A 148 -8.22 15.24 3.58
N VAL A 149 -8.73 14.59 4.64
CA VAL A 149 -8.04 14.53 5.95
C VAL A 149 -6.68 13.81 5.84
N LYS A 150 -6.48 12.97 4.81
CA LYS A 150 -5.21 12.29 4.55
C LYS A 150 -4.14 13.20 3.95
N ILE A 151 -4.45 14.44 3.56
CA ILE A 151 -3.44 15.41 3.12
C ILE A 151 -2.37 15.57 4.20
N LEU A 152 -2.79 15.85 5.45
CA LEU A 152 -1.86 16.05 6.56
C LEU A 152 -1.00 14.81 6.80
N PHE A 153 -1.63 13.64 6.82
CA PHE A 153 -0.93 12.36 6.97
C PHE A 153 0.13 12.14 5.88
N SER A 154 -0.23 12.39 4.62
CA SER A 154 0.69 12.22 3.50
C SER A 154 1.83 13.24 3.51
N VAL A 155 1.57 14.50 3.87
CA VAL A 155 2.62 15.52 3.98
C VAL A 155 3.63 15.13 5.06
N ILE A 156 3.16 14.70 6.23
CA ILE A 156 4.03 14.25 7.33
C ILE A 156 4.91 13.07 6.88
N LEU A 157 4.32 12.07 6.21
CA LEU A 157 5.09 10.93 5.71
C LEU A 157 6.09 11.31 4.61
N SER A 158 5.75 12.24 3.71
CA SER A 158 6.69 12.76 2.71
C SER A 158 7.88 13.47 3.36
N ILE A 159 7.64 14.29 4.39
CA ILE A 159 8.72 14.96 5.14
C ILE A 159 9.59 13.92 5.86
N LEU A 160 8.98 12.96 6.56
CA LEU A 160 9.72 11.90 7.24
C LEU A 160 10.56 11.06 6.27
N PHE A 161 10.02 10.75 5.09
CA PHE A 161 10.77 10.06 4.05
C PHE A 161 11.98 10.89 3.60
N LEU A 162 11.83 12.18 3.34
CA LEU A 162 12.95 13.04 2.92
C LEU A 162 14.03 13.16 3.99
N LEU A 163 13.65 13.21 5.28
CA LEU A 163 14.59 13.32 6.39
C LEU A 163 15.37 12.02 6.63
N THR A 164 14.76 10.87 6.38
CA THR A 164 15.34 9.57 6.71
C THR A 164 15.88 8.80 5.51
N LEU A 165 15.37 9.12 4.31
CA LEU A 165 15.48 8.34 3.07
C LEU A 165 15.21 6.84 3.29
N ASN A 166 14.39 6.52 4.29
CA ASN A 166 14.15 5.16 4.74
C ASN A 166 12.66 4.82 4.60
N ILE A 167 12.35 4.05 3.57
CA ILE A 167 10.99 3.61 3.26
C ILE A 167 10.37 2.73 4.36
N PHE A 168 11.18 2.04 5.15
CA PHE A 168 10.67 1.18 6.23
C PHE A 168 10.03 2.01 7.33
N VAL A 169 10.58 3.17 7.64
CA VAL A 169 10.05 4.09 8.66
C VAL A 169 8.64 4.52 8.27
N THR A 170 8.43 4.95 7.03
CA THR A 170 7.11 5.40 6.58
C THR A 170 6.11 4.25 6.49
N ILE A 171 6.52 3.06 6.05
CA ILE A 171 5.62 1.90 6.02
C ILE A 171 5.20 1.50 7.44
N ILE A 172 6.12 1.44 8.40
CA ILE A 172 5.80 1.09 9.80
C ILE A 172 4.79 2.09 10.37
N ILE A 173 5.04 3.40 10.18
CA ILE A 173 4.12 4.44 10.66
C ILE A 173 2.74 4.28 10.01
N HIS A 174 2.67 4.00 8.71
CA HIS A 174 1.41 3.81 8.01
C HIS A 174 0.67 2.53 8.46
N CYS A 175 1.38 1.41 8.64
CA CYS A 175 0.80 0.20 9.20
C CYS A 175 0.22 0.44 10.61
N ILE A 176 0.96 1.13 11.49
CA ILE A 176 0.50 1.49 12.84
C ILE A 176 -0.74 2.38 12.76
N PHE A 177 -0.72 3.41 11.90
CA PHE A 177 -1.86 4.30 11.72
C PHE A 177 -3.11 3.53 11.26
N ASN A 178 -3.00 2.68 10.25
CA ASN A 178 -4.14 1.88 9.78
C ASN A 178 -4.62 0.87 10.83
N PHE A 179 -3.71 0.29 11.61
CA PHE A 179 -4.06 -0.58 12.74
C PHE A 179 -4.85 0.17 13.83
N LEU A 180 -4.42 1.37 14.21
CA LEU A 180 -5.14 2.21 15.18
C LEU A 180 -6.53 2.61 14.66
N VAL A 181 -6.63 3.00 13.39
CA VAL A 181 -7.92 3.28 12.74
C VAL A 181 -8.83 2.06 12.75
N TYR A 182 -8.26 0.86 12.50
CA TYR A 182 -9.01 -0.39 12.56
C TYR A 182 -9.56 -0.69 13.96
N ILE A 183 -8.75 -0.54 15.01
CA ILE A 183 -9.20 -0.72 16.41
C ILE A 183 -10.37 0.20 16.73
N VAL A 184 -10.24 1.50 16.45
CA VAL A 184 -11.27 2.51 16.76
C VAL A 184 -12.57 2.24 16.00
N ARG A 185 -12.48 1.75 14.76
CA ARG A 185 -13.68 1.39 13.99
C ARG A 185 -14.37 0.17 14.59
N THR A 186 -13.60 -0.85 14.94
CA THR A 186 -14.15 -2.11 15.48
C THR A 186 -14.85 -1.89 16.83
N SER A 187 -14.28 -1.10 17.73
CA SER A 187 -14.90 -0.79 19.03
C SER A 187 -16.22 -0.03 18.90
N LYS A 188 -16.37 0.85 17.90
CA LYS A 188 -17.63 1.54 17.63
C LYS A 188 -18.73 0.59 17.15
N TYR A 189 -18.39 -0.45 16.37
CA TYR A 189 -19.37 -1.43 15.90
C TYR A 189 -19.83 -2.39 17.00
N GLU A 190 -18.93 -2.79 17.90
CA GLU A 190 -19.28 -3.66 19.04
C GLU A 190 -20.26 -2.95 19.99
N ASN A 191 -20.07 -1.65 20.25
CA ASN A 191 -20.97 -0.84 21.08
C ASN A 191 -22.37 -0.64 20.49
N HIS A 192 -22.58 -0.85 19.19
CA HIS A 192 -23.90 -0.77 18.56
C HIS A 192 -24.66 -2.11 18.56
N HIS A 193 -23.99 -3.23 18.80
CA HIS A 193 -24.62 -4.54 18.95
C HIS A 193 -24.97 -4.90 20.39
N SER A 194 -24.59 -4.05 21.36
CA SER A 194 -24.91 -4.19 22.78
C SER A 194 -26.13 -3.38 23.23
N TRP A 195 -26.97 -2.91 22.28
CA TRP A 195 -28.27 -2.26 22.50
C TRP A 195 -29.35 -3.05 21.76
#